data_AF-A0A9E0YZT5-F1
#
_entry.id   AF-A0A9E0YZT5-F1
#
_cell.length_a   1.000
_cell.length_b   1.000
_cell.length_c   1.000
_cell.angle_alpha   90.00
_cell.angle_beta   90.00
_cell.angle_gamma   90.00
#
_symmetry.space_group_name_H-M   'P 1'
#
loop_
_entity.id
_entity.type
_entity.pdbx_description
1 polymer ?
#
loop_
_entity_poly.entity_id
_entity_poly.type
_entity_poly.pdbx_seq_one_letter_code
_entity_poly.pdbx_strand_id
1 'polypeptide(L)'
;MDLLQLLETMGYSLSALGSESFPCAITKNNIPIGFLNENLELSFIPGTENNQKIISSTIEFSKENFGRCKIFTNQFLISQYEDYFLTTSFDIKENVPIYHVYQKSTHDFNCEEIANSTSKAEAVEKFTKESRLIQEINPNINKMYIPKTQYESHTVALNSAKKNMEELSPFQRLKEKLQQFKVKLKFLFSSQGLYGELSKDSQSIGIIDNELNIVFSGNLQEDLQKKIVNAVQEVRINSPASKLQVSAHKKKIYNSQNIKKTSIKKEIESMKKDRETVKQISKDKIQMQKPKTKSSKSKR
;
A
#
# COMPACT_ATOMS: atom_id res chain seq x y z
N MET A 1 1.56 -10.61 -7.56
CA MET A 1 0.09 -10.75 -7.34
C MET A 1 -0.39 -9.63 -6.44
N ASP A 2 -1.62 -9.16 -6.60
CA ASP A 2 -2.28 -8.28 -5.61
C ASP A 2 -3.08 -9.08 -4.57
N LEU A 3 -3.71 -8.39 -3.61
CA LEU A 3 -4.44 -9.00 -2.49
C LEU A 3 -5.51 -9.99 -2.96
N LEU A 4 -6.32 -9.62 -3.95
CA LEU A 4 -7.39 -10.48 -4.46
C LEU A 4 -6.80 -11.75 -5.08
N GLN A 5 -5.79 -11.59 -5.96
CA GLN A 5 -5.11 -12.70 -6.61
C GLN A 5 -4.44 -13.66 -5.61
N LEU A 6 -3.82 -13.13 -4.55
CA LEU A 6 -3.20 -13.94 -3.51
C LEU A 6 -4.23 -14.79 -2.76
N LEU A 7 -5.34 -14.16 -2.35
CA LEU A 7 -6.43 -14.85 -1.64
C LEU A 7 -7.08 -15.92 -2.52
N GLU A 8 -7.37 -15.61 -3.79
CA GLU A 8 -7.91 -16.56 -4.77
C GLU A 8 -6.99 -17.75 -4.98
N THR A 9 -5.68 -17.51 -5.12
CA THR A 9 -4.70 -18.60 -5.31
C THR A 9 -4.60 -19.51 -4.07
N MET A 10 -4.89 -18.98 -2.88
CA MET A 10 -4.98 -19.74 -1.63
C MET A 10 -6.35 -20.43 -1.42
N GLY A 11 -7.26 -20.32 -2.38
CA GLY A 11 -8.60 -20.93 -2.33
C GLY A 11 -9.64 -20.13 -1.55
N TYR A 12 -9.35 -18.87 -1.21
CA TYR A 12 -10.33 -17.95 -0.64
C TYR A 12 -11.06 -17.20 -1.75
N SER A 13 -12.34 -16.92 -1.54
CA SER A 13 -13.09 -15.99 -2.37
C SER A 13 -13.69 -14.89 -1.52
N LEU A 14 -13.77 -13.69 -2.10
CA LEU A 14 -14.39 -12.53 -1.51
C LEU A 14 -15.66 -12.21 -2.28
N SER A 15 -16.78 -12.10 -1.56
CA SER A 15 -18.07 -11.73 -2.14
C SER A 15 -18.63 -10.52 -1.42
N ALA A 16 -19.04 -9.51 -2.19
CA ALA A 16 -19.76 -8.36 -1.68
C ALA A 16 -21.08 -8.80 -1.05
N LEU A 17 -21.44 -8.24 0.09
CA LEU A 17 -22.73 -8.49 0.71
C LEU A 17 -23.76 -7.46 0.17
N GLY A 18 -24.60 -7.92 -0.75
CA GLY A 18 -25.66 -7.10 -1.35
C GLY A 18 -25.14 -6.17 -2.45
N SER A 19 -25.67 -4.95 -2.53
CA SER A 19 -25.22 -3.92 -3.47
C SER A 19 -24.01 -3.14 -2.98
N GLU A 20 -23.60 -3.35 -1.73
CA GLU A 20 -22.48 -2.64 -1.13
C GLU A 20 -21.17 -3.40 -1.36
N SER A 21 -20.09 -2.65 -1.62
CA SER A 21 -18.75 -3.25 -1.73
C SER A 21 -18.20 -3.78 -0.40
N PHE A 22 -18.80 -3.43 0.74
CA PHE A 22 -18.43 -3.89 2.09
C PHE A 22 -19.63 -4.05 3.03
N PRO A 23 -19.50 -4.86 4.09
CA PRO A 23 -18.40 -5.81 4.34
C PRO A 23 -18.37 -6.94 3.30
N CYS A 24 -17.17 -7.47 3.00
CA CYS A 24 -17.01 -8.61 2.09
C CYS A 24 -17.06 -9.92 2.88
N ALA A 25 -17.92 -10.85 2.48
CA ALA A 25 -17.87 -12.21 2.99
C ALA A 25 -16.63 -12.94 2.44
N ILE A 26 -15.89 -13.55 3.35
CA ILE A 26 -14.73 -14.39 3.06
C ILE A 26 -15.21 -15.84 3.11
N THR A 27 -15.01 -16.58 2.02
CA THR A 27 -15.24 -18.02 2.00
C THR A 27 -13.98 -18.74 1.56
N LYS A 28 -13.82 -20.01 1.95
CA LYS A 28 -12.80 -20.91 1.43
C LYS A 28 -13.48 -22.19 1.02
N ASN A 29 -13.32 -22.59 -0.23
CA ASN A 29 -14.04 -23.74 -0.80
C ASN A 29 -15.56 -23.68 -0.52
N ASN A 30 -16.17 -22.50 -0.69
CA ASN A 30 -17.57 -22.20 -0.40
C ASN A 30 -18.01 -22.30 1.07
N ILE A 31 -17.07 -22.49 2.00
CA ILE A 31 -17.35 -22.47 3.44
C ILE A 31 -17.13 -21.05 3.96
N PRO A 32 -18.13 -20.40 4.59
CA PRO A 32 -17.96 -19.10 5.21
C PRO A 32 -16.91 -19.13 6.33
N ILE A 33 -15.98 -18.18 6.28
CA ILE A 33 -14.93 -18.00 7.31
C ILE A 33 -15.18 -16.73 8.13
N GLY A 34 -15.72 -15.70 7.50
CA GLY A 34 -15.88 -14.42 8.18
C GLY A 34 -16.10 -13.28 7.21
N PHE A 35 -15.76 -12.08 7.68
CA PHE A 35 -15.96 -10.83 6.96
C PHE A 35 -14.67 -10.01 6.96
N LEU A 36 -14.37 -9.42 5.81
CA LEU A 36 -13.37 -8.36 5.66
C LEU A 36 -14.12 -7.02 5.64
N ASN A 37 -13.87 -6.20 6.64
CA ASN A 37 -14.47 -4.86 6.75
C ASN A 37 -13.72 -3.85 5.86
N GLU A 38 -14.35 -2.68 5.65
CA GLU A 38 -13.78 -1.56 4.87
C GLU A 38 -12.35 -1.20 5.31
N ASN A 39 -12.11 -1.20 6.62
CA ASN A 39 -10.85 -0.84 7.26
C ASN A 39 -9.80 -1.97 7.29
N LEU A 40 -10.03 -3.06 6.55
CA LEU A 40 -9.24 -4.29 6.54
C LEU A 40 -9.23 -5.08 7.85
N GLU A 41 -10.16 -4.79 8.77
CA GLU A 41 -10.35 -5.62 9.95
C GLU A 41 -11.07 -6.91 9.58
N LEU A 42 -10.59 -8.01 10.16
CA LEU A 42 -11.15 -9.34 9.94
C LEU A 42 -12.07 -9.71 11.11
N SER A 43 -13.29 -10.13 10.77
CA SER A 43 -14.26 -10.66 11.73
C SER A 43 -14.53 -12.12 11.41
N PHE A 44 -14.13 -13.05 12.29
CA PHE A 44 -14.21 -14.48 12.02
C PHE A 44 -15.46 -15.12 12.61
N ILE A 45 -15.95 -16.15 11.93
CA ILE A 45 -16.93 -17.08 12.48
C ILE A 45 -16.20 -17.97 13.51
N PRO A 46 -16.79 -18.23 14.69
CA PRO A 46 -16.18 -19.10 15.70
C PRO A 46 -15.75 -20.45 15.12
N GLY A 47 -14.52 -20.88 15.42
CA GLY A 47 -13.94 -22.14 14.94
C GLY A 47 -13.19 -22.04 13.60
N THR A 48 -13.07 -20.85 13.02
CA THR A 48 -12.36 -20.61 11.75
C THR A 48 -11.06 -19.81 11.91
N GLU A 49 -10.62 -19.58 13.16
CA GLU A 49 -9.52 -18.69 13.54
C GLU A 49 -8.17 -19.13 12.94
N ASN A 50 -8.01 -20.41 12.58
CA ASN A 50 -6.82 -20.90 11.87
C ASN A 50 -6.56 -20.18 10.53
N ASN A 51 -7.60 -19.61 9.91
CA ASN A 51 -7.46 -18.81 8.68
C ASN A 51 -6.96 -17.38 8.94
N GLN A 52 -7.00 -16.92 10.19
CA GLN A 52 -6.62 -15.56 10.56
C GLN A 52 -5.17 -15.25 10.20
N LYS A 53 -4.24 -16.16 10.52
CA LYS A 53 -2.81 -15.96 10.23
C LYS A 53 -2.56 -15.81 8.73
N ILE A 54 -3.25 -16.62 7.92
CA ILE A 54 -3.11 -16.63 6.46
C ILE A 54 -3.60 -15.32 5.85
N ILE A 55 -4.84 -14.95 6.16
CA ILE A 55 -5.46 -13.76 5.59
C ILE A 55 -4.75 -12.48 6.09
N SER A 56 -4.37 -12.44 7.38
CA SER A 56 -3.68 -11.27 7.96
C SER A 56 -2.33 -11.03 7.31
N SER A 57 -1.51 -12.07 7.11
CA SER A 57 -0.21 -11.94 6.44
C SER A 57 -0.35 -11.46 5.00
N THR A 58 -1.36 -11.97 4.28
CA THR A 58 -1.63 -11.56 2.89
C THR A 58 -2.07 -10.08 2.81
N ILE A 59 -2.91 -9.64 3.75
CA ILE A 59 -3.31 -8.23 3.86
C ILE A 59 -2.11 -7.34 4.20
N GLU A 60 -1.28 -7.74 5.15
CA GLU A 60 -0.10 -6.99 5.55
C GLU A 60 0.90 -6.83 4.40
N PHE A 61 1.21 -7.92 3.70
CA PHE A 61 2.03 -7.88 2.50
C PHE A 61 1.47 -6.93 1.44
N SER A 62 0.16 -6.97 1.20
CA SER A 62 -0.50 -6.11 0.21
C SER A 62 -0.43 -4.63 0.60
N LYS A 63 -0.57 -4.32 1.90
CA LYS A 63 -0.44 -2.95 2.43
C LYS A 63 0.99 -2.43 2.33
N GLU A 64 1.99 -3.25 2.65
CA GLU A 64 3.40 -2.87 2.58
C GLU A 64 3.85 -2.59 1.13
N ASN A 65 3.24 -3.28 0.18
CA ASN A 65 3.54 -3.16 -1.25
C ASN A 65 2.60 -2.21 -2.02
N PHE A 66 1.67 -1.54 -1.33
CA PHE A 66 0.80 -0.53 -1.93
C PHE A 66 1.63 0.59 -2.56
N GLY A 67 1.34 0.93 -3.82
CA GLY A 67 2.07 1.97 -4.56
C GLY A 67 3.45 1.56 -5.05
N ARG A 68 3.90 0.31 -4.81
CA ARG A 68 5.14 -0.20 -5.38
C ARG A 68 4.93 -0.65 -6.82
N CYS A 69 5.98 -0.50 -7.63
CA CYS A 69 5.97 -1.02 -8.98
C CYS A 69 6.13 -2.53 -8.97
N LYS A 70 5.33 -3.21 -9.79
CA LYS A 70 5.49 -4.63 -10.08
C LYS A 70 6.60 -4.78 -11.12
N ILE A 71 7.60 -5.59 -10.81
CA ILE A 71 8.68 -5.98 -11.71
C ILE A 71 8.83 -7.49 -11.70
N PHE A 72 9.36 -8.04 -12.78
CA PHE A 72 9.32 -9.48 -13.02
C PHE A 72 7.89 -10.04 -12.89
N THR A 73 7.72 -11.34 -13.08
CA THR A 73 6.40 -11.94 -12.86
C THR A 73 6.12 -11.98 -11.36
N ASN A 74 5.10 -11.26 -10.91
CA ASN A 74 4.56 -11.29 -9.54
C ASN A 74 5.42 -10.70 -8.40
N GLN A 75 6.49 -9.97 -8.68
CA GLN A 75 7.31 -9.34 -7.64
C GLN A 75 7.11 -7.82 -7.58
N PHE A 76 7.37 -7.24 -6.41
CA PHE A 76 7.36 -5.79 -6.20
C PHE A 76 8.78 -5.29 -6.00
N LEU A 77 9.12 -4.19 -6.67
CA LEU A 77 10.41 -3.55 -6.49
C LEU A 77 10.47 -2.82 -5.15
N ILE A 78 11.41 -3.22 -4.29
CA ILE A 78 11.67 -2.56 -3.01
C ILE A 78 12.69 -1.45 -3.18
N SER A 79 13.82 -1.78 -3.81
CA SER A 79 14.92 -0.85 -4.05
C SER A 79 15.78 -1.30 -5.23
N GLN A 80 16.54 -0.36 -5.78
CA GLN A 80 17.51 -0.61 -6.83
C GLN A 80 18.71 0.32 -6.66
N TYR A 81 19.90 -0.22 -6.90
CA TYR A 81 21.13 0.55 -6.98
C TYR A 81 22.02 -0.06 -8.07
N GLU A 82 22.41 0.76 -9.05
CA GLU A 82 23.16 0.32 -10.23
C GLU A 82 22.49 -0.90 -10.88
N ASP A 83 23.24 -2.00 -11.01
CA ASP A 83 22.82 -3.27 -11.60
C ASP A 83 22.16 -4.22 -10.59
N TYR A 84 21.88 -3.78 -9.36
CA TYR A 84 21.30 -4.63 -8.31
C TYR A 84 19.86 -4.24 -8.00
N PHE A 85 19.01 -5.25 -7.77
CA PHE A 85 17.60 -5.08 -7.42
C PHE A 85 17.27 -5.81 -6.12
N LEU A 86 16.56 -5.14 -5.23
CA LEU A 86 15.88 -5.76 -4.09
C LEU A 86 14.39 -5.79 -4.38
N THR A 87 13.81 -6.97 -4.37
CA THR A 87 12.39 -7.20 -4.69
C THR A 87 11.73 -8.03 -3.62
N THR A 88 10.41 -8.11 -3.66
CA THR A 88 9.66 -9.04 -2.81
C THR A 88 8.52 -9.72 -3.55
N SER A 89 8.32 -10.98 -3.23
CA SER A 89 7.19 -11.80 -3.63
C SER A 89 6.51 -12.37 -2.36
N PHE A 90 5.45 -13.14 -2.55
CA PHE A 90 4.78 -13.82 -1.44
C PHE A 90 4.80 -15.32 -1.67
N ASP A 91 5.37 -16.07 -0.72
CA ASP A 91 5.29 -17.52 -0.71
C ASP A 91 3.92 -17.94 -0.20
N ILE A 92 3.13 -18.51 -1.10
CA ILE A 92 1.77 -18.97 -0.78
C ILE A 92 1.80 -20.22 0.11
N LYS A 93 2.82 -21.08 -0.02
CA LYS A 93 2.91 -22.33 0.76
C LYS A 93 3.26 -22.04 2.20
N GLU A 94 4.29 -21.22 2.39
CA GLU A 94 4.79 -20.85 3.72
C GLU A 94 4.03 -19.66 4.33
N ASN A 95 3.21 -18.97 3.53
CA ASN A 95 2.42 -17.80 3.91
C ASN A 95 3.31 -16.70 4.52
N VAL A 96 4.39 -16.38 3.82
CA VAL A 96 5.36 -15.36 4.21
C VAL A 96 5.88 -14.59 2.99
N PRO A 97 6.27 -13.32 3.15
CA PRO A 97 7.02 -12.63 2.10
C PRO A 97 8.38 -13.29 1.88
N ILE A 98 8.80 -13.36 0.61
CA ILE A 98 10.18 -13.64 0.24
C ILE A 98 10.79 -12.37 -0.35
N TYR A 99 11.99 -12.04 0.09
CA TYR A 99 12.78 -10.92 -0.39
C TYR A 99 13.90 -11.47 -1.26
N HIS A 100 14.04 -10.94 -2.46
CA HIS A 100 15.01 -11.43 -3.44
C HIS A 100 16.03 -10.33 -3.77
N VAL A 101 17.28 -10.72 -3.93
CA VAL A 101 18.37 -9.87 -4.38
C VAL A 101 18.81 -10.36 -5.74
N TYR A 102 18.69 -9.51 -6.74
CA TYR A 102 19.12 -9.80 -8.10
C TYR A 102 20.29 -8.91 -8.51
N GLN A 103 21.14 -9.42 -9.40
CA GLN A 103 22.09 -8.64 -10.19
C GLN A 103 21.73 -8.77 -11.67
N LYS A 104 21.79 -7.66 -12.39
CA LYS A 104 21.64 -7.63 -13.82
C LYS A 104 22.78 -8.42 -14.46
N SER A 105 22.45 -9.41 -15.28
CA SER A 105 23.47 -10.13 -16.04
C SER A 105 24.13 -9.18 -17.04
N THR A 106 25.44 -9.29 -17.16
CA THR A 106 26.23 -8.56 -18.17
C THR A 106 26.09 -9.15 -19.57
N HIS A 107 25.57 -10.38 -19.67
CA HIS A 107 25.55 -11.16 -20.92
C HIS A 107 24.16 -11.28 -21.53
N ASP A 108 23.11 -11.21 -20.70
CA ASP A 108 21.71 -11.28 -21.14
C ASP A 108 20.90 -10.14 -20.52
N PHE A 109 19.78 -9.77 -21.14
CA PHE A 109 18.77 -8.87 -20.52
C PHE A 109 18.08 -9.49 -19.27
N ASN A 110 18.62 -10.59 -18.75
CA ASN A 110 18.15 -11.34 -17.60
C ASN A 110 18.81 -10.85 -16.32
N CYS A 111 18.16 -11.12 -15.20
CA CYS A 111 18.70 -10.88 -13.87
C CYS A 111 19.00 -12.22 -13.21
N GLU A 112 20.17 -12.33 -12.57
CA GLU A 112 20.57 -13.49 -11.78
C GLU A 112 20.18 -13.28 -10.32
N GLU A 113 19.52 -14.27 -9.72
CA GLU A 113 19.18 -14.23 -8.29
C GLU A 113 20.40 -14.60 -7.46
N ILE A 114 20.91 -13.63 -6.69
CA ILE A 114 22.10 -13.81 -5.85
C ILE A 114 21.71 -14.38 -4.49
N ALA A 115 20.55 -13.98 -3.98
CA ALA A 115 20.06 -14.43 -2.68
C ALA A 115 18.55 -14.24 -2.57
N ASN A 116 17.94 -15.02 -1.68
CA ASN A 116 16.64 -14.72 -1.12
C ASN A 116 16.61 -14.99 0.39
N SER A 117 15.67 -14.36 1.07
CA SER A 117 15.40 -14.59 2.50
C SER A 117 13.94 -14.25 2.80
N THR A 118 13.37 -14.87 3.83
CA THR A 118 12.09 -14.46 4.42
C THR A 118 12.26 -13.29 5.41
N SER A 119 13.50 -12.98 5.79
CA SER A 119 13.86 -11.82 6.60
C SER A 119 14.21 -10.63 5.70
N LYS A 120 13.39 -9.57 5.81
CA LYS A 120 13.65 -8.30 5.10
C LYS A 120 15.01 -7.72 5.45
N ALA A 121 15.40 -7.79 6.72
CA ALA A 121 16.66 -7.23 7.21
C ALA A 121 17.87 -7.94 6.58
N GLU A 122 17.85 -9.27 6.52
CA GLU A 122 18.92 -10.06 5.90
C GLU A 122 19.03 -9.77 4.39
N ALA A 123 17.89 -9.69 3.70
CA ALA A 123 17.89 -9.36 2.27
C ALA A 123 18.39 -7.94 1.99
N VAL A 124 18.04 -6.97 2.84
CA VAL A 124 18.57 -5.59 2.77
C VAL A 124 20.07 -5.58 3.02
N GLU A 125 20.56 -6.30 4.03
CA GLU A 125 21.99 -6.41 4.31
C GLU A 125 22.75 -7.01 3.13
N LYS A 126 22.23 -8.12 2.58
CA LYS A 126 22.81 -8.77 1.41
C LYS A 126 22.80 -7.87 0.18
N PHE A 127 21.67 -7.24 -0.14
CA PHE A 127 21.56 -6.25 -1.22
C PHE A 127 22.61 -5.15 -1.07
N THR A 128 22.73 -4.60 0.15
CA THR A 128 23.61 -3.47 0.44
C THR A 128 25.09 -3.85 0.29
N LYS A 129 25.44 -5.07 0.70
CA LYS A 129 26.79 -5.64 0.56
C LYS A 129 27.15 -5.89 -0.90
N GLU A 130 26.31 -6.61 -1.64
CA GLU A 130 26.59 -6.99 -3.02
C GLU A 130 26.61 -5.78 -3.96
N SER A 131 25.67 -4.84 -3.77
CA SER A 131 25.60 -3.61 -4.57
C SER A 131 26.71 -2.60 -4.26
N ARG A 132 27.52 -2.84 -3.21
CA ARG A 132 28.52 -1.90 -2.69
C ARG A 132 27.96 -0.51 -2.37
N LEU A 133 26.64 -0.42 -2.17
CA LEU A 133 25.96 0.81 -1.74
C LEU A 133 26.57 1.34 -0.44
N ILE A 134 26.95 0.41 0.43
CA ILE A 134 27.87 0.65 1.51
C ILE A 134 29.25 0.22 1.01
N GLN A 135 30.07 1.20 0.62
CA GLN A 135 31.50 0.93 0.58
C GLN A 135 31.90 0.60 2.02
N GLU A 136 32.25 -0.66 2.29
CA GLU A 136 33.08 -0.96 3.46
C GLU A 136 34.33 -0.10 3.30
N ILE A 137 34.44 0.95 4.10
CA ILE A 137 35.67 1.71 4.22
C ILE A 137 36.70 0.70 4.68
N ASN A 138 37.58 0.28 3.77
CA ASN A 138 38.61 -0.69 4.05
C ASN A 138 39.42 -0.15 5.25
N PRO A 139 39.45 -0.84 6.40
CA PRO A 139 40.17 -0.35 7.59
C PRO A 139 41.69 -0.22 7.34
N ASN A 140 42.19 -0.78 6.23
CA ASN A 140 43.58 -0.60 5.78
C ASN A 140 43.84 0.68 4.96
N ILE A 141 42.87 1.61 4.81
CA ILE A 141 43.13 2.96 4.25
C ILE A 141 43.83 3.87 5.28
N ASN A 142 44.35 3.33 6.38
CA ASN A 142 45.37 4.00 7.17
C ASN A 142 46.73 3.96 6.45
N LYS A 143 46.89 4.87 5.46
CA LYS A 143 48.12 5.66 5.18
C LYS A 143 48.02 6.52 3.91
N MET A 144 46.84 6.94 3.48
CA MET A 144 46.73 8.05 2.54
C MET A 144 45.66 9.03 3.02
N TYR A 145 46.10 10.27 3.21
CA TYR A 145 45.44 11.33 3.96
C TYR A 145 44.04 11.66 3.39
N ILE A 146 42.97 11.13 4.00
CA ILE A 146 41.60 11.59 3.76
C ILE A 146 41.25 12.57 4.89
N PRO A 147 40.91 13.84 4.59
CA PRO A 147 40.52 14.81 5.60
C PRO A 147 39.33 14.32 6.44
N LYS A 148 39.38 14.47 7.77
CA LYS A 148 38.34 14.03 8.72
C LYS A 148 36.90 14.42 8.33
N THR A 149 36.73 15.52 7.63
CA THR A 149 35.43 16.03 7.14
C THR A 149 34.76 15.11 6.10
N GLN A 150 35.51 14.31 5.34
CA GLN A 150 34.95 13.36 4.39
C GLN A 150 34.47 12.06 5.06
N TYR A 151 35.09 11.65 6.18
CA TYR A 151 34.75 10.44 6.93
C TYR A 151 33.37 10.55 7.62
N GLU A 152 33.09 11.70 8.22
CA GLU A 152 31.78 12.00 8.83
C GLU A 152 30.69 12.14 7.75
N SER A 153 31.01 12.72 6.59
CA SER A 153 30.06 12.82 5.47
C SER A 153 29.66 11.46 4.89
N HIS A 154 30.61 10.52 4.80
CA HIS A 154 30.35 9.17 4.30
C HIS A 154 29.52 8.34 5.28
N THR A 155 29.87 8.33 6.57
CA THR A 155 29.12 7.59 7.60
C THR A 155 27.69 8.13 7.79
N VAL A 156 27.49 9.44 7.69
CA VAL A 156 26.14 10.06 7.70
C VAL A 156 25.35 9.70 6.43
N ALA A 157 25.97 9.74 5.25
CA ALA A 157 25.33 9.31 4.00
C ALA A 157 24.95 7.81 4.02
N LEU A 158 25.83 6.97 4.58
CA LEU A 158 25.62 5.55 4.81
C LEU A 158 24.43 5.24 5.73
N ASN A 159 24.37 5.91 6.88
CA ASN A 159 23.26 5.77 7.82
C ASN A 159 21.96 6.31 7.23
N SER A 160 22.02 7.35 6.39
CA SER A 160 20.85 7.85 5.66
C SER A 160 20.39 6.89 4.56
N ALA A 161 21.30 6.22 3.84
CA ALA A 161 20.97 5.23 2.82
C ALA A 161 20.37 3.95 3.43
N LYS A 162 20.91 3.47 4.56
CA LYS A 162 20.31 2.37 5.35
C LYS A 162 18.94 2.73 5.91
N LYS A 163 18.79 3.94 6.47
CA LYS A 163 17.49 4.47 6.94
C LYS A 163 16.46 4.63 5.80
N ASN A 164 16.94 4.88 4.58
CA ASN A 164 16.14 4.91 3.35
C ASN A 164 15.92 3.51 2.72
N MET A 165 16.44 2.43 3.30
CA MET A 165 16.16 1.04 2.88
C MET A 165 15.33 0.28 3.90
N GLU A 166 15.41 0.69 5.16
CA GLU A 166 14.38 0.49 6.18
C GLU A 166 13.14 1.38 5.95
N GLU A 167 13.11 2.15 4.86
CA GLU A 167 12.10 3.17 4.56
C GLU A 167 10.68 2.63 4.63
N LEU A 168 9.87 3.41 5.33
CA LEU A 168 8.42 3.41 5.31
C LEU A 168 7.89 3.08 3.90
N SER A 169 6.92 2.18 3.81
CA SER A 169 6.25 1.85 2.54
C SER A 169 5.77 3.13 1.83
N PRO A 170 5.56 3.11 0.49
CA PRO A 170 5.02 4.27 -0.22
C PRO A 170 3.74 4.82 0.45
N PHE A 171 2.89 3.92 0.95
CA PHE A 171 1.73 4.27 1.75
C PHE A 171 2.08 5.06 3.02
N GLN A 172 3.04 4.59 3.81
CA GLN A 172 3.40 5.22 5.07
C GLN A 172 4.08 6.58 4.85
N ARG A 173 4.94 6.70 3.83
CA ARG A 173 5.50 8.00 3.39
C ARG A 173 4.41 8.98 2.96
N LEU A 174 3.44 8.50 2.18
CA LEU A 174 2.30 9.31 1.76
C LEU A 174 1.46 9.74 2.97
N LYS A 175 1.17 8.82 3.88
CA LYS A 175 0.40 9.08 5.11
C LYS A 175 1.05 10.18 5.95
N GLU A 176 2.36 10.14 6.15
CA GLU A 176 3.09 11.16 6.90
C GLU A 176 3.08 12.53 6.22
N LYS A 177 3.24 12.58 4.90
CA LYS A 177 3.11 13.83 4.14
C LYS A 177 1.71 14.41 4.24
N LEU A 178 0.68 13.58 4.08
CA LEU A 178 -0.72 14.01 4.13
C LEU A 178 -1.12 14.58 5.50
N GLN A 179 -0.54 14.06 6.58
CA GLN A 179 -0.79 14.56 7.94
C GLN A 179 -0.38 16.03 8.13
N GLN A 180 0.64 16.52 7.40
CA GLN A 180 1.11 17.91 7.49
C GLN A 180 0.02 18.93 7.14
N PHE A 181 -0.95 18.53 6.32
CA PHE A 181 -2.10 19.35 5.93
C PHE A 181 -3.44 18.80 6.45
N LYS A 182 -3.38 18.03 7.56
CA LYS A 182 -4.52 17.45 8.27
C LYS A 182 -5.38 16.53 7.40
N VAL A 183 -4.80 15.87 6.40
CA VAL A 183 -5.45 14.83 5.61
C VAL A 183 -5.05 13.48 6.17
N LYS A 184 -6.04 12.64 6.48
CA LYS A 184 -5.84 11.27 6.93
C LYS A 184 -5.90 10.35 5.72
N LEU A 185 -4.94 9.44 5.63
CA LEU A 185 -4.94 8.33 4.70
C LEU A 185 -5.23 7.04 5.45
N LYS A 186 -6.26 6.31 5.00
CA LYS A 186 -6.60 4.97 5.51
C LYS A 186 -6.70 4.01 4.34
N PHE A 187 -6.36 2.76 4.56
CA PHE A 187 -6.66 1.74 3.57
C PHE A 187 -8.16 1.45 3.54
N LEU A 188 -8.67 1.29 2.33
CA LEU A 188 -9.96 0.69 2.04
C LEU A 188 -9.72 -0.49 1.11
N PHE A 189 -10.48 -1.56 1.28
CA PHE A 189 -10.53 -2.61 0.26
C PHE A 189 -11.72 -2.35 -0.68
N SER A 190 -11.87 -3.14 -1.76
CA SER A 190 -13.12 -3.42 -2.51
C SER A 190 -12.94 -4.69 -3.34
N SER A 191 -14.00 -5.13 -4.01
CA SER A 191 -13.93 -6.24 -4.99
C SER A 191 -12.90 -5.98 -6.10
N GLN A 192 -12.55 -4.72 -6.36
CA GLN A 192 -11.54 -4.31 -7.33
C GLN A 192 -10.11 -4.28 -6.75
N GLY A 193 -9.95 -4.42 -5.43
CA GLY A 193 -8.65 -4.49 -4.76
C GLY A 193 -8.45 -3.45 -3.65
N LEU A 194 -7.19 -3.13 -3.37
CA LEU A 194 -6.79 -2.24 -2.28
C LEU A 194 -6.68 -0.77 -2.74
N TYR A 195 -7.24 0.14 -1.94
CA TYR A 195 -7.28 1.58 -2.18
C TYR A 195 -6.89 2.35 -0.90
N GLY A 196 -6.56 3.62 -1.05
CA GLY A 196 -6.43 4.56 0.05
C GLY A 196 -7.58 5.57 0.05
N GLU A 197 -8.27 5.74 1.17
CA GLU A 197 -9.19 6.86 1.37
C GLU A 197 -8.45 8.08 1.91
N LEU A 198 -8.65 9.21 1.25
CA LEU A 198 -8.25 10.52 1.72
C LEU A 198 -9.44 11.14 2.46
N SER A 199 -9.24 11.49 3.72
CA SER A 199 -10.26 12.16 4.53
C SER A 199 -9.73 13.39 5.24
N LYS A 200 -10.55 14.42 5.35
CA LYS A 200 -10.27 15.65 6.09
C LYS A 200 -11.51 16.00 6.91
N ASP A 201 -11.33 16.33 8.18
CA ASP A 201 -12.44 16.68 9.09
C ASP A 201 -13.59 15.65 9.09
N SER A 202 -13.22 14.36 9.03
CA SER A 202 -14.13 13.20 8.97
C SER A 202 -15.00 13.12 7.70
N GLN A 203 -14.66 13.88 6.66
CA GLN A 203 -15.26 13.79 5.34
C GLN A 203 -14.29 13.16 4.35
N SER A 204 -14.79 12.25 3.51
CA SER A 204 -14.03 11.66 2.42
C SER A 204 -13.85 12.70 1.32
N ILE A 205 -12.60 13.04 1.01
CA ILE A 205 -12.23 14.05 0.02
C ILE A 205 -11.66 13.44 -1.26
N GLY A 206 -11.45 12.13 -1.29
CA GLY A 206 -10.98 11.42 -2.48
C GLY A 206 -10.47 10.03 -2.15
N ILE A 207 -10.11 9.30 -3.21
CA ILE A 207 -9.47 8.00 -3.11
C ILE A 207 -8.18 7.98 -3.93
N ILE A 208 -7.26 7.08 -3.55
CA ILE A 208 -6.03 6.79 -4.25
C ILE A 208 -5.94 5.28 -4.55
N ASP A 209 -5.63 4.91 -5.78
CA ASP A 209 -5.47 3.50 -6.17
C ASP A 209 -4.04 2.97 -5.93
N ASN A 210 -3.84 1.67 -6.16
CA ASN A 210 -2.53 1.01 -6.06
C ASN A 210 -1.45 1.56 -7.01
N GLU A 211 -1.85 2.22 -8.10
CA GLU A 211 -0.93 2.89 -9.03
C GLU A 211 -0.66 4.35 -8.58
N LEU A 212 -1.19 4.77 -7.42
CA LEU A 212 -1.13 6.11 -6.85
C LEU A 212 -1.88 7.18 -7.67
N ASN A 213 -2.90 6.77 -8.44
CA ASN A 213 -3.80 7.71 -9.12
C ASN A 213 -4.85 8.23 -8.15
N ILE A 214 -5.10 9.53 -8.17
CA ILE A 214 -6.03 10.19 -7.25
C ILE A 214 -7.33 10.52 -7.98
N VAL A 215 -8.45 10.28 -7.30
CA VAL A 215 -9.76 10.82 -7.69
C VAL A 215 -10.33 11.60 -6.53
N PHE A 216 -10.49 12.92 -6.73
CA PHE A 216 -11.07 13.81 -5.72
C PHE A 216 -12.60 13.73 -5.70
N SER A 217 -13.15 14.01 -4.52
CA SER A 217 -14.59 14.06 -4.28
C SER A 217 -15.04 15.49 -3.99
N GLY A 218 -16.07 15.95 -4.71
CA GLY A 218 -16.70 17.25 -4.49
C GLY A 218 -15.81 18.44 -4.87
N ASN A 219 -16.21 19.64 -4.42
CA ASN A 219 -15.45 20.87 -4.62
C ASN A 219 -14.41 21.03 -3.49
N LEU A 220 -13.25 20.41 -3.66
CA LEU A 220 -12.10 20.60 -2.77
C LEU A 220 -11.33 21.87 -3.17
N GLN A 221 -10.86 22.65 -2.19
CA GLN A 221 -10.05 23.84 -2.45
C GLN A 221 -8.81 23.51 -3.32
N GLU A 222 -8.56 24.32 -4.35
CA GLU A 222 -7.53 24.05 -5.36
C GLU A 222 -6.12 23.94 -4.76
N ASP A 223 -5.80 24.77 -3.76
CA ASP A 223 -4.52 24.72 -3.03
C ASP A 223 -4.32 23.36 -2.33
N LEU A 224 -5.37 22.82 -1.71
CA LEU A 224 -5.30 21.52 -1.04
C LEU A 224 -5.16 20.38 -2.05
N GLN A 225 -5.85 20.45 -3.20
CA GLN A 225 -5.66 19.48 -4.29
C GLN A 225 -4.21 19.46 -4.77
N LYS A 226 -3.61 20.64 -4.99
CA LYS A 226 -2.21 20.77 -5.40
C LYS A 226 -1.24 20.16 -4.38
N LYS A 227 -1.44 20.42 -3.08
CA LYS A 227 -0.64 19.82 -2.00
C LYS A 227 -0.71 18.30 -1.99
N ILE A 228 -1.91 17.73 -2.14
CA ILE A 228 -2.10 16.27 -2.18
C ILE A 228 -1.42 15.68 -3.42
N VAL A 229 -1.63 16.28 -4.60
CA VAL A 229 -1.01 15.82 -5.86
C VAL A 229 0.52 15.85 -5.74
N ASN A 230 1.10 16.92 -5.20
CA ASN A 230 2.54 17.03 -4.99
C ASN A 230 3.05 15.96 -4.03
N ALA A 231 2.36 15.72 -2.91
CA ALA A 231 2.74 14.67 -1.97
C ALA A 231 2.76 13.27 -2.63
N VAL A 232 1.77 12.98 -3.49
CA VAL A 232 1.71 11.72 -4.24
C VAL A 232 2.82 11.63 -5.30
N GLN A 233 3.09 12.73 -6.02
CA GLN A 233 4.18 12.79 -7.00
C GLN A 233 5.54 12.58 -6.34
N GLU A 234 5.81 13.17 -5.19
CA GLU A 234 7.05 12.95 -4.45
C GLU A 234 7.23 11.49 -4.03
N VAL A 235 6.17 10.82 -3.59
CA VAL A 235 6.20 9.38 -3.27
C VAL A 235 6.45 8.54 -4.53
N ARG A 236 5.87 8.92 -5.67
CA ARG A 236 6.14 8.28 -6.97
C ARG A 236 7.59 8.47 -7.42
N ILE A 237 8.15 9.68 -7.31
CA ILE A 237 9.54 10.00 -7.68
C ILE A 237 10.55 9.28 -6.77
N ASN A 238 10.20 9.13 -5.49
CA ASN A 238 11.00 8.38 -4.53
C ASN A 238 10.66 6.87 -4.52
N SER A 239 9.89 6.40 -5.50
CA SER A 239 9.74 4.98 -5.78
C SER A 239 10.95 4.52 -6.60
N PRO A 240 11.55 3.35 -6.33
CA PRO A 240 12.68 2.87 -7.12
C PRO A 240 12.35 2.70 -8.61
N ALA A 241 11.07 2.56 -8.96
CA ALA A 241 10.60 2.39 -10.33
C ALA A 241 10.65 3.64 -11.21
N SER A 242 10.58 4.84 -10.64
CA SER A 242 10.75 6.07 -11.41
C SER A 242 12.22 6.33 -11.73
N LYS A 243 13.15 5.80 -10.91
CA LYS A 243 14.60 5.79 -11.24
C LYS A 243 14.94 4.85 -12.41
N LEU A 244 14.15 3.79 -12.64
CA LEU A 244 14.22 2.95 -13.85
C LEU A 244 13.83 3.69 -15.13
N GLN A 245 12.93 4.67 -15.07
CA GLN A 245 12.47 5.39 -16.26
C GLN A 245 13.44 6.49 -16.69
N VAL A 246 14.30 7.02 -15.81
CA VAL A 246 15.28 8.05 -16.17
C VAL A 246 16.37 7.48 -17.10
N SER A 247 16.65 6.17 -17.06
CA SER A 247 17.60 5.52 -17.99
C SER A 247 16.96 5.00 -19.28
N ALA A 248 15.63 4.80 -19.32
CA ALA A 248 14.93 4.17 -20.45
C ALA A 248 13.93 5.07 -21.21
N HIS A 249 13.63 6.29 -20.75
CA HIS A 249 12.63 7.17 -21.39
C HIS A 249 13.23 8.44 -22.00
N LYS A 250 14.13 8.27 -23.00
CA LYS A 250 14.30 9.27 -24.06
C LYS A 250 13.39 9.01 -25.28
N LYS A 251 12.55 7.97 -25.29
CA LYS A 251 11.62 7.70 -26.40
C LYS A 251 10.29 7.11 -25.91
N LYS A 252 9.22 7.82 -26.26
CA LYS A 252 7.82 7.40 -26.37
C LYS A 252 7.00 7.29 -25.07
N ILE A 253 6.49 8.43 -24.63
CA ILE A 253 5.18 8.51 -23.95
C ILE A 253 4.24 9.22 -24.92
N TYR A 254 3.16 8.57 -25.36
CA TYR A 254 1.81 9.14 -25.42
C TYR A 254 0.80 8.06 -25.85
N ASN A 255 -0.35 8.08 -25.17
CA ASN A 255 -1.62 7.40 -25.46
C ASN A 255 -1.86 5.96 -24.95
N SER A 256 -2.29 5.86 -23.69
CA SER A 256 -3.29 4.86 -23.26
C SER A 256 -4.17 5.26 -22.04
N GLN A 257 -4.06 6.50 -21.53
CA GLN A 257 -4.64 6.90 -20.23
C GLN A 257 -6.16 7.19 -20.18
N ASN A 258 -6.91 7.04 -21.29
CA ASN A 258 -8.31 7.49 -21.33
C ASN A 258 -9.38 6.44 -20.98
N ILE A 259 -9.04 5.14 -20.91
CA ILE A 259 -10.06 4.08 -20.75
C ILE A 259 -10.29 3.72 -19.26
N LYS A 260 -9.26 3.74 -18.40
CA LYS A 260 -9.37 3.38 -16.97
C LYS A 260 -10.04 4.45 -16.09
N LYS A 261 -9.94 5.75 -16.45
CA LYS A 261 -10.49 6.87 -15.63
C LYS A 261 -12.01 6.84 -15.49
N THR A 262 -12.72 6.28 -16.48
CA THR A 262 -14.18 6.37 -16.58
C THR A 262 -14.92 5.35 -15.70
N SER A 263 -14.36 4.14 -15.53
CA SER A 263 -14.96 3.12 -14.63
C SER A 263 -14.83 3.50 -13.16
N ILE A 264 -13.65 3.97 -12.75
CA ILE A 264 -13.38 4.35 -11.35
C ILE A 264 -14.31 5.50 -10.90
N LYS A 265 -14.60 6.45 -11.78
CA LYS A 265 -15.48 7.59 -11.46
C LYS A 265 -16.93 7.18 -11.19
N LYS A 266 -17.47 6.19 -11.93
CA LYS A 266 -18.85 5.69 -11.77
C LYS A 266 -19.04 4.92 -10.45
N GLU A 267 -18.03 4.17 -10.05
CA GLU A 267 -18.06 3.36 -8.81
C GLU A 267 -17.88 4.23 -7.55
N ILE A 268 -17.12 5.33 -7.66
CA ILE A 268 -17.06 6.35 -6.60
C ILE A 268 -18.42 7.05 -6.42
N GLU A 269 -19.16 7.29 -7.51
CA GLU A 269 -20.50 7.88 -7.44
C GLU A 269 -21.54 6.91 -6.82
N SER A 270 -21.42 5.60 -7.05
CA SER A 270 -22.27 4.61 -6.36
C SER A 270 -21.94 4.55 -4.86
N MET A 271 -20.66 4.42 -4.49
CA MET A 271 -20.24 4.41 -3.07
C MET A 271 -20.66 5.68 -2.30
N LYS A 272 -20.81 6.82 -2.99
CA LYS A 272 -21.26 8.10 -2.39
C LYS A 272 -22.76 8.14 -2.13
N LYS A 273 -23.58 7.72 -3.12
CA LYS A 273 -25.03 7.66 -2.94
C LYS A 273 -25.37 6.78 -1.74
N ASP A 274 -24.69 5.65 -1.62
CA ASP A 274 -25.01 4.66 -0.60
C ASP A 274 -24.62 5.12 0.81
N ARG A 275 -23.51 5.87 0.97
CA ARG A 275 -23.12 6.50 2.25
C ARG A 275 -24.08 7.59 2.73
N GLU A 276 -24.76 8.30 1.84
CA GLU A 276 -25.79 9.27 2.21
C GLU A 276 -27.10 8.56 2.65
N THR A 277 -27.48 7.47 1.99
CA THR A 277 -28.65 6.66 2.34
C THR A 277 -28.51 6.02 3.72
N VAL A 278 -27.33 5.48 4.05
CA VAL A 278 -27.05 4.85 5.36
C VAL A 278 -27.06 5.89 6.50
N LYS A 279 -26.61 7.12 6.26
CA LYS A 279 -26.70 8.22 7.23
C LYS A 279 -28.14 8.71 7.46
N GLN A 280 -29.02 8.56 6.46
CA GLN A 280 -30.43 8.91 6.59
C GLN A 280 -31.19 7.84 7.39
N ILE A 281 -30.99 6.56 7.06
CA ILE A 281 -31.63 5.41 7.74
C ILE A 281 -31.24 5.33 9.23
N SER A 282 -29.99 5.67 9.57
CA SER A 282 -29.53 5.72 10.96
C SER A 282 -30.12 6.89 11.76
N LYS A 283 -30.40 8.03 11.13
CA LYS A 283 -31.11 9.16 11.76
C LYS A 283 -32.58 8.85 12.00
N ASP A 284 -33.24 8.18 11.06
CA ASP A 284 -34.66 7.85 11.16
C ASP A 284 -34.93 6.79 12.25
N LYS A 285 -34.02 5.81 12.42
CA LYS A 285 -34.10 4.86 13.55
C LYS A 285 -33.91 5.50 14.92
N ILE A 286 -33.10 6.56 15.04
CA ILE A 286 -32.90 7.30 16.30
C ILE A 286 -34.13 8.15 16.65
N GLN A 287 -34.88 8.65 15.66
CA GLN A 287 -36.14 9.35 15.90
C GLN A 287 -37.28 8.42 16.33
N MET A 288 -37.32 7.17 15.86
CA MET A 288 -38.36 6.20 16.26
C MET A 288 -38.16 5.59 17.66
N GLN A 289 -36.97 5.74 18.28
CA GLN A 289 -36.67 5.20 19.62
C GLN A 289 -36.79 6.21 20.78
N LYS A 290 -37.26 7.45 20.56
CA LYS A 290 -37.60 8.33 21.68
C LYS A 290 -38.90 7.84 22.36
N PRO A 291 -38.87 7.44 23.64
CA PRO A 291 -40.09 7.05 24.34
C PRO A 291 -40.99 8.28 24.51
N LYS A 292 -42.24 8.19 24.06
CA LYS A 292 -43.30 9.11 24.46
C LYS A 292 -43.55 8.92 25.95
N THR A 293 -42.94 9.75 26.79
CA THR A 293 -43.30 9.87 28.20
C THR A 293 -44.73 10.41 28.31
N LYS A 294 -45.69 9.51 28.52
CA LYS A 294 -47.03 9.89 28.99
C LYS A 294 -46.92 10.22 30.48
N SER A 295 -47.13 11.48 30.83
CA SER A 295 -47.39 11.90 32.20
C SER A 295 -48.78 11.42 32.62
N SER A 296 -48.87 10.48 33.56
CA SER A 296 -50.11 10.25 34.30
C SER A 296 -49.93 10.77 35.73
N LYS A 297 -50.53 11.94 35.99
CA LYS A 297 -50.80 12.44 37.34
C LYS A 297 -51.71 11.44 38.05
N SER A 298 -51.24 10.82 39.12
CA SER A 298 -52.10 10.18 40.12
C SER A 298 -52.38 11.20 41.22
N LYS A 299 -53.66 11.56 41.38
CA LYS A 299 -54.22 12.21 42.57
C LYS A 299 -55.06 11.15 43.29
N ARG A 300 -54.60 10.70 44.45
CA ARG A 300 -55.35 10.66 45.72
C ARG A 300 -54.44 10.11 46.82
#